data_AF-T1HJB9-F1
#
_entry.id   AF-T1HJB9-F1
#
_cell.length_a   1.000
_cell.length_b   1.000
_cell.length_c   1.000
_cell.angle_alpha   90.00
_cell.angle_beta   90.00
_cell.angle_gamma   90.00
#
_symmetry.space_group_name_H-M   'P 1'
#
loop_
_entity.id
_entity.type
_entity.pdbx_description
1 polymer ?
#
loop_
_entity_poly.entity_id
_entity_poly.type
_entity_poly.pdbx_seq_one_letter_code
_entity_poly.pdbx_strand_id
1 'polypeptide(L)'
;MPHKIFFNSREQHQEESKLRSSLQLSQLYYSKATSLFTLLDHPAETLRVQLERISLAEYIALGAKSPKAKMKNYQTALSYAVKCLPVLTNILQSTIEAKENEEALEKEEETEKEHLIKMLEDRLQFILKSLVKICTTADKNSPMLPVLKKGYESLLKKDPNKPLASHLMSILEYISSNVEGIQ
;
A
#
# COMPACT_ATOMS: atom_id res chain seq x y z
N MET A 1 -43.50 0.37 22.40
CA MET A 1 -42.04 0.14 22.54
C MET A 1 -41.34 -0.57 21.36
N PRO A 2 -41.97 -1.10 20.28
CA PRO A 2 -41.23 -1.61 19.12
C PRO A 2 -40.78 -0.52 18.12
N HIS A 3 -41.58 0.55 17.96
CA HIS A 3 -41.42 1.53 16.89
C HIS A 3 -40.09 2.32 16.94
N LYS A 4 -39.53 2.55 18.13
CA LYS A 4 -38.22 3.21 18.31
C LYS A 4 -37.05 2.33 17.87
N ILE A 5 -37.15 1.00 18.05
CA ILE A 5 -36.10 0.05 17.67
C ILE A 5 -36.01 -0.05 16.14
N PHE A 6 -37.15 -0.10 15.46
CA PHE A 6 -37.22 -0.12 14.00
C PHE A 6 -36.72 1.19 13.38
N PHE A 7 -37.05 2.34 13.96
CA PHE A 7 -36.56 3.64 13.49
C PHE A 7 -35.04 3.75 13.61
N ASN A 8 -34.46 3.43 14.78
CA ASN A 8 -33.02 3.44 14.99
C ASN A 8 -32.29 2.46 14.05
N SER A 9 -32.85 1.28 13.80
CA SER A 9 -32.25 0.30 12.87
C SER A 9 -32.25 0.82 11.42
N ARG A 10 -33.29 1.55 11.01
CA ARG A 10 -33.39 2.13 9.67
C ARG A 10 -32.42 3.30 9.49
N GLU A 11 -32.26 4.14 10.50
CA GLU A 11 -31.26 5.21 10.51
C GLU A 11 -29.83 4.65 10.45
N GLN A 12 -29.52 3.62 11.25
CA GLN A 12 -28.23 2.92 11.20
C GLN A 12 -27.94 2.33 9.83
N HIS A 13 -28.90 1.67 9.18
CA HIS A 13 -28.71 1.16 7.82
C HIS A 13 -28.52 2.28 6.78
N GLN A 14 -29.18 3.42 6.95
CA GLN A 14 -29.02 4.57 6.05
C GLN A 14 -27.65 5.23 6.23
N GLU A 15 -27.16 5.36 7.46
CA GLU A 15 -25.80 5.82 7.76
C GLU A 15 -24.75 4.85 7.20
N GLU A 16 -24.93 3.54 7.41
CA GLU A 16 -24.03 2.52 6.89
C GLU A 16 -23.98 2.54 5.34
N SER A 17 -25.13 2.75 4.68
CA SER A 17 -25.19 2.90 3.23
C SER A 17 -24.44 4.15 2.75
N LYS A 18 -24.59 5.29 3.44
CA LYS A 18 -23.86 6.52 3.10
C LYS A 18 -22.35 6.36 3.28
N LEU A 19 -21.91 5.71 4.36
CA LEU A 19 -20.50 5.42 4.61
C LEU A 19 -19.92 4.50 3.53
N ARG A 20 -20.66 3.49 3.09
CA ARG A 20 -20.25 2.61 1.98
C ARG A 20 -20.12 3.38 0.66
N SER A 21 -21.08 4.24 0.33
CA SER A 21 -21.00 5.07 -0.88
C SER A 21 -19.83 6.05 -0.83
N SER A 22 -19.60 6.68 0.33
CA SER A 22 -18.45 7.57 0.56
C SER A 22 -17.13 6.82 0.36
N LEU A 23 -17.01 5.62 0.94
CA LEU A 23 -15.83 4.78 0.78
C LEU A 23 -15.55 4.42 -0.68
N GLN A 24 -16.58 4.00 -1.43
CA GLN A 24 -16.45 3.68 -2.85
C GLN A 24 -16.00 4.89 -3.66
N LEU A 25 -16.55 6.06 -3.34
CA LEU A 25 -16.21 7.30 -4.00
C LEU A 25 -14.76 7.72 -3.69
N SER A 26 -14.31 7.60 -2.44
CA SER A 26 -12.91 7.84 -2.07
C SER A 26 -11.96 6.90 -2.81
N GLN A 27 -12.27 5.60 -2.89
CA GLN A 27 -11.47 4.64 -3.65
C GLN A 27 -11.37 5.02 -5.15
N LEU A 28 -12.47 5.48 -5.74
CA LEU A 28 -12.50 5.98 -7.11
C LEU A 28 -11.61 7.22 -7.28
N TYR A 29 -11.74 8.21 -6.39
CA TYR A 29 -10.94 9.43 -6.46
C TYR A 29 -9.45 9.17 -6.27
N TYR A 30 -9.06 8.32 -5.32
CA TYR A 30 -7.67 7.92 -5.18
C TYR A 30 -7.14 7.24 -6.44
N SER A 31 -7.91 6.35 -7.06
CA SER A 31 -7.50 5.71 -8.32
C SER A 31 -7.31 6.72 -9.46
N LYS A 32 -8.20 7.72 -9.56
CA LYS A 32 -8.07 8.80 -10.55
C LYS A 32 -6.86 9.69 -10.26
N ALA A 33 -6.67 10.08 -9.00
CA ALA A 33 -5.56 10.92 -8.57
C ALA A 33 -4.21 10.24 -8.85
N THR A 34 -4.05 8.95 -8.51
CA THR A 34 -2.84 8.20 -8.86
C THR A 34 -2.57 8.26 -10.37
N SER A 35 -3.60 8.03 -11.20
CA SER A 35 -3.44 8.02 -12.66
C SER A 35 -3.03 9.39 -13.20
N LEU A 36 -3.60 10.46 -12.66
CA LEU A 36 -3.28 11.84 -13.05
C LEU A 36 -1.86 12.22 -12.64
N PHE A 37 -1.46 11.96 -11.39
CA PHE A 37 -0.12 12.27 -10.91
C PHE A 37 0.97 11.46 -11.61
N THR A 38 0.67 10.20 -11.97
CA THR A 38 1.59 9.41 -12.80
C THR A 38 1.73 10.00 -14.20
N LEU A 39 0.63 10.44 -14.83
CA LEU A 39 0.66 11.04 -16.17
C LEU A 39 1.43 12.38 -16.20
N LEU A 40 1.38 13.13 -15.10
CA LEU A 40 2.05 14.43 -14.96
C LEU A 40 3.49 14.30 -14.42
N ASP A 41 4.03 13.09 -14.29
CA ASP A 41 5.35 12.82 -13.72
C ASP A 41 5.57 13.49 -12.35
N HIS A 42 4.57 13.39 -11.47
CA HIS A 42 4.65 13.81 -10.07
C HIS A 42 4.86 12.59 -9.15
N PRO A 43 6.11 12.11 -8.98
CA PRO A 43 6.37 10.86 -8.28
C PRO A 43 6.05 10.93 -6.77
N ALA A 44 6.32 12.07 -6.11
CA ALA A 44 6.02 12.25 -4.69
C ALA A 44 4.50 12.16 -4.42
N GLU A 45 3.69 12.90 -5.18
CA GLU A 45 2.22 12.85 -5.06
C GLU A 45 1.65 11.48 -5.45
N THR A 46 2.22 10.84 -6.48
CA THR A 46 1.81 9.47 -6.84
C THR A 46 2.07 8.50 -5.68
N LEU A 47 3.25 8.56 -5.06
CA LEU A 47 3.62 7.71 -3.94
C LEU A 47 2.74 8.00 -2.71
N ARG A 48 2.45 9.28 -2.42
CA ARG A 48 1.55 9.71 -1.35
C ARG A 48 0.15 9.11 -1.51
N VAL A 49 -0.46 9.25 -2.68
CA VAL A 49 -1.80 8.67 -2.94
C VAL A 49 -1.77 7.15 -2.84
N GLN A 50 -0.70 6.47 -3.29
CA GLN A 50 -0.57 5.02 -3.11
C GLN A 50 -0.51 4.63 -1.62
N LEU A 51 0.22 5.38 -0.79
CA LEU A 51 0.25 5.17 0.66
C LEU A 51 -1.11 5.36 1.32
N GLU A 52 -1.90 6.34 0.87
CA GLU A 52 -3.28 6.53 1.34
C GLU A 52 -4.17 5.35 0.95
N ARG A 53 -4.05 4.84 -0.27
CA ARG A 53 -4.77 3.64 -0.73
C ARG A 53 -4.39 2.39 0.06
N ILE A 54 -3.10 2.22 0.35
CA ILE A 54 -2.59 1.17 1.22
C ILE A 54 -3.23 1.28 2.61
N SER A 55 -3.16 2.47 3.22
CA SER A 55 -3.70 2.73 4.56
C SER A 55 -5.21 2.50 4.62
N LEU A 56 -5.94 2.86 3.56
CA LEU A 56 -7.38 2.59 3.46
C LEU A 56 -7.67 1.09 3.39
N ALA A 57 -6.90 0.33 2.61
CA ALA A 57 -7.05 -1.12 2.52
C ALA A 57 -6.72 -1.80 3.87
N GLU A 58 -5.69 -1.33 4.58
CA GLU A 58 -5.38 -1.77 5.96
C GLU A 58 -6.53 -1.49 6.91
N TYR A 59 -7.11 -0.29 6.86
CA TYR A 59 -8.25 0.09 7.68
C TYR A 59 -9.47 -0.82 7.45
N ILE A 60 -9.80 -1.12 6.18
CA ILE A 60 -10.87 -2.05 5.84
C ILE A 60 -10.54 -3.47 6.35
N ALA A 61 -9.27 -3.90 6.26
CA ALA A 61 -8.83 -5.19 6.80
C ALA A 61 -9.01 -5.27 8.32
N LEU A 62 -8.74 -4.20 9.06
CA LEU A 62 -8.95 -4.16 10.52
C LEU A 62 -10.44 -4.32 10.88
N GLY A 63 -11.33 -3.69 10.12
CA GLY A 63 -12.78 -3.80 10.31
C GLY A 63 -13.41 -5.10 9.81
N ALA A 64 -12.69 -5.92 9.03
CA ALA A 64 -13.23 -7.13 8.45
C ALA A 64 -13.43 -8.25 9.49
N LYS A 65 -14.60 -8.91 9.45
CA LYS A 65 -14.99 -9.93 10.45
C LYS A 65 -14.42 -11.33 10.18
N SER A 66 -14.06 -11.65 8.94
CA SER A 66 -13.56 -12.98 8.56
C SER A 66 -12.09 -12.95 8.15
N PRO A 67 -11.29 -13.99 8.46
CA PRO A 67 -9.90 -14.10 8.02
C PRO A 67 -9.73 -13.98 6.51
N LYS A 68 -10.67 -14.54 5.73
CA LYS A 68 -10.70 -14.43 4.27
C LYS A 68 -10.87 -12.98 3.79
N ALA A 69 -11.76 -12.20 4.42
CA ALA A 69 -11.93 -10.80 4.08
C ALA A 69 -10.72 -9.95 4.50
N LYS A 70 -10.10 -10.26 5.65
CA LYS A 70 -8.83 -9.63 6.06
C LYS A 70 -7.73 -9.89 5.03
N MET A 71 -7.54 -11.15 4.65
CA MET A 71 -6.56 -11.58 3.65
C MET A 71 -6.74 -10.80 2.34
N LYS A 72 -7.97 -10.76 1.81
CA LYS A 72 -8.26 -10.03 0.56
C LYS A 72 -7.87 -8.56 0.65
N ASN A 73 -8.20 -7.87 1.74
CA ASN A 73 -7.85 -6.46 1.89
C ASN A 73 -6.35 -6.22 2.03
N TYR A 74 -5.62 -7.09 2.73
CA TYR A 74 -4.15 -7.00 2.78
C TYR A 74 -3.48 -7.35 1.43
N GLN A 75 -4.05 -8.26 0.64
CA GLN A 75 -3.61 -8.50 -0.74
C GLN A 75 -3.85 -7.28 -1.62
N THR A 76 -4.99 -6.59 -1.47
CA THR A 76 -5.23 -5.30 -2.13
C THR A 76 -4.18 -4.26 -1.73
N ALA A 77 -3.86 -4.13 -0.44
CA ALA A 77 -2.80 -3.24 0.03
C ALA A 77 -1.44 -3.60 -0.61
N LEU A 78 -1.10 -4.88 -0.68
CA LEU A 78 0.14 -5.35 -1.32
C LEU A 78 0.17 -5.05 -2.82
N SER A 79 -0.96 -5.16 -3.53
CA SER A 79 -1.06 -4.78 -4.94
C SER A 79 -0.81 -3.29 -5.16
N TYR A 80 -1.25 -2.43 -4.24
CA TYR A 80 -0.95 -0.99 -4.31
C TYR A 80 0.53 -0.70 -4.04
N ALA A 81 1.16 -1.43 -3.11
CA ALA A 81 2.60 -1.34 -2.90
C ALA A 81 3.39 -1.76 -4.15
N VAL A 82 2.98 -2.83 -4.84
CA VAL A 82 3.60 -3.25 -6.12
C VAL A 82 3.44 -2.17 -7.19
N LYS A 83 2.31 -1.47 -7.24
CA LYS A 83 2.10 -0.34 -8.16
C LYS A 83 2.98 0.87 -7.90
N CYS A 84 3.74 0.90 -6.80
CA CYS A 84 4.78 1.91 -6.58
C CYS A 84 6.08 1.63 -7.37
N LEU A 85 6.26 0.43 -7.96
CA LEU A 85 7.50 0.06 -8.68
C LEU A 85 7.93 1.08 -9.75
N PRO A 86 7.05 1.54 -10.67
CA PRO A 86 7.46 2.53 -11.67
C PRO A 86 7.85 3.87 -11.03
N VAL A 87 7.14 4.27 -9.98
CA VAL A 87 7.38 5.53 -9.25
C VAL A 87 8.73 5.50 -8.54
N LEU A 88 9.08 4.38 -7.89
CA LEU A 88 10.37 4.21 -7.25
C LEU A 88 11.52 4.23 -8.26
N THR A 89 11.30 3.68 -9.46
CA THR A 89 12.25 3.76 -10.57
C THR A 89 12.49 5.20 -10.99
N ASN A 90 11.42 5.97 -11.19
CA ASN A 90 11.51 7.38 -11.55
C ASN A 90 12.24 8.20 -10.48
N ILE A 91 11.95 7.98 -9.20
CA ILE A 91 12.63 8.68 -8.10
C ILE A 91 14.14 8.38 -8.10
N LEU A 92 14.54 7.12 -8.26
CA LEU A 92 15.96 6.75 -8.30
C LEU A 92 16.68 7.39 -9.48
N GLN A 93 16.06 7.40 -10.66
CA GLN A 93 16.64 8.01 -11.85
C GLN A 93 16.83 9.51 -11.66
N SER A 94 15.80 10.22 -11.16
CA SER A 94 15.89 11.66 -10.87
C SER A 94 16.93 11.98 -9.80
N THR A 95 17.09 11.15 -8.76
CA THR A 95 18.14 11.35 -7.74
C THR A 95 19.55 11.16 -8.30
N ILE A 96 19.74 10.30 -9.30
CA ILE A 96 21.04 10.15 -9.98
C ILE A 96 21.35 11.40 -10.81
N GLU A 97 20.36 11.92 -11.54
CA GLU A 97 20.48 13.10 -12.40
C GLU A 97 20.67 14.40 -11.60
N ALA A 98 19.96 14.56 -10.47
CA ALA A 98 20.05 15.75 -9.62
C ALA A 98 21.40 15.89 -8.88
N LYS A 99 22.14 14.80 -8.65
CA LYS A 99 23.48 14.87 -8.04
C LYS A 99 24.50 15.65 -8.87
N GLU A 100 24.16 16.01 -10.10
CA GLU A 100 25.00 16.81 -10.99
C GLU A 100 24.72 18.33 -10.89
N ASN A 101 23.60 18.76 -10.28
CA ASN A 101 23.23 20.18 -10.10
C ASN A 101 22.71 20.41 -8.67
N GLU A 102 23.36 21.25 -7.86
CA GLU A 102 22.95 21.50 -6.47
C GLU A 102 22.09 22.77 -6.33
N GLU A 103 20.75 22.64 -6.26
CA GLU A 103 19.86 23.73 -5.85
C GLU A 103 19.11 23.45 -4.53
N ALA A 104 18.82 24.50 -3.76
CA ALA A 104 18.22 24.38 -2.42
C ALA A 104 16.75 23.89 -2.42
N LEU A 105 16.00 24.14 -3.50
CA LEU A 105 14.61 23.69 -3.66
C LEU A 105 14.53 22.16 -3.85
N GLU A 106 15.54 21.57 -4.49
CA GLU A 106 15.62 20.13 -4.74
C GLU A 106 15.83 19.34 -3.44
N LYS A 107 16.52 19.93 -2.45
CA LYS A 107 16.76 19.28 -1.15
C LYS A 107 15.47 19.06 -0.36
N GLU A 108 14.55 20.02 -0.34
CA GLU A 108 13.26 19.83 0.36
C GLU A 108 12.44 18.72 -0.31
N GLU A 109 12.35 18.73 -1.63
CA GLU A 109 11.63 17.70 -2.40
C GLU A 109 12.26 16.31 -2.24
N GLU A 110 13.60 16.22 -2.18
CA GLU A 110 14.33 14.98 -1.94
C GLU A 110 14.03 14.42 -0.53
N THR A 111 14.04 15.26 0.51
CA THR A 111 13.70 14.82 1.87
C THR A 111 12.27 14.30 2.00
N GLU A 112 11.33 14.89 1.25
CA GLU A 112 9.96 14.40 1.21
C GLU A 112 9.88 13.02 0.56
N LYS A 113 10.53 12.84 -0.61
CA LYS A 113 10.58 11.55 -1.31
C LYS A 113 11.15 10.46 -0.41
N GLU A 114 12.24 10.74 0.31
CA GLU A 114 12.83 9.81 1.28
C GLU A 114 11.86 9.44 2.40
N HIS A 115 11.12 10.41 2.95
CA HIS A 115 10.12 10.17 3.98
C HIS A 115 9.00 9.24 3.47
N LEU A 116 8.48 9.51 2.26
CA LEU A 116 7.45 8.69 1.64
C LEU A 116 7.95 7.25 1.35
N ILE A 117 9.19 7.09 0.90
CA ILE A 117 9.81 5.77 0.69
C ILE A 117 9.91 5.01 2.02
N LYS A 118 10.30 5.69 3.10
CA LYS A 118 10.35 5.09 4.44
C LYS A 118 8.97 4.69 4.93
N MET A 119 7.94 5.52 4.72
CA MET A 119 6.56 5.15 5.04
C MET A 119 6.11 3.91 4.24
N LEU A 120 6.52 3.79 2.97
CA LEU A 120 6.22 2.60 2.17
C LEU A 120 6.90 1.36 2.75
N GLU A 121 8.15 1.45 3.21
CA GLU A 121 8.84 0.36 3.90
C GLU A 121 8.03 -0.09 5.13
N ASP A 122 7.68 0.84 6.03
CA ASP A 122 6.98 0.54 7.28
C ASP A 122 5.63 -0.15 7.01
N ARG A 123 4.88 0.34 6.01
CA ARG A 123 3.61 -0.27 5.60
C ARG A 123 3.82 -1.64 4.98
N LEU A 124 4.81 -1.80 4.10
CA LEU A 124 5.10 -3.08 3.47
C LEU A 124 5.47 -4.14 4.52
N GLN A 125 6.29 -3.78 5.52
CA GLN A 125 6.60 -4.66 6.65
C GLN A 125 5.33 -5.10 7.39
N PHE A 126 4.42 -4.16 7.66
CA PHE A 126 3.15 -4.47 8.32
C PHE A 126 2.24 -5.38 7.49
N ILE A 127 2.10 -5.11 6.19
CA ILE A 127 1.28 -5.89 5.25
C ILE A 127 1.80 -7.33 5.19
N LEU A 128 3.11 -7.51 4.94
CA LEU A 128 3.72 -8.84 4.82
C LEU A 128 3.61 -9.63 6.12
N LYS A 129 3.89 -9.00 7.27
CA LYS A 129 3.70 -9.63 8.58
C LYS A 129 2.26 -10.05 8.81
N SER A 130 1.29 -9.21 8.42
CA SER A 130 -0.14 -9.49 8.57
C SER A 130 -0.58 -10.66 7.68
N LEU A 131 -0.16 -10.67 6.41
CA LEU A 131 -0.47 -11.76 5.49
C LEU A 131 0.15 -13.08 5.92
N VAL A 132 1.43 -13.08 6.33
CA VAL A 132 2.10 -14.28 6.87
C VAL A 132 1.33 -14.81 8.08
N LYS A 133 0.94 -13.95 9.02
CA LYS A 133 0.15 -14.36 10.20
C LYS A 133 -1.20 -14.95 9.81
N ILE A 134 -1.91 -14.35 8.87
CA ILE A 134 -3.21 -14.87 8.43
C ILE A 134 -3.03 -16.22 7.72
N CYS A 135 -2.06 -16.36 6.82
CA CYS A 135 -1.78 -17.63 6.15
C CYS A 135 -1.40 -18.72 7.17
N THR A 136 -0.50 -18.46 8.12
CA THR A 136 -0.12 -19.47 9.11
C THR A 136 -1.25 -19.92 10.04
N THR A 137 -2.30 -19.11 10.20
CA THR A 137 -3.44 -19.40 11.08
C THR A 137 -4.66 -19.96 10.34
N ALA A 138 -4.93 -19.47 9.13
CA ALA A 138 -6.13 -19.78 8.36
C ALA A 138 -5.87 -20.68 7.12
N ASP A 139 -4.66 -20.67 6.55
CA ASP A 139 -4.32 -21.44 5.34
C ASP A 139 -2.81 -21.74 5.27
N LYS A 140 -2.36 -22.74 6.05
CA LYS A 140 -0.92 -23.06 6.21
C LYS A 140 -0.27 -23.59 4.93
N ASN A 141 -1.05 -24.13 4.00
CA ASN A 141 -0.57 -24.72 2.76
C ASN A 141 -0.65 -23.75 1.58
N SER A 142 -0.96 -22.47 1.85
CA SER A 142 -1.07 -21.46 0.81
C SER A 142 0.24 -21.31 0.04
N PRO A 143 0.23 -21.36 -1.31
CA PRO A 143 1.44 -21.23 -2.12
C PRO A 143 2.10 -19.84 -1.98
N MET A 144 1.33 -18.83 -1.56
CA MET A 144 1.85 -17.49 -1.28
C MET A 144 2.69 -17.40 0.01
N LEU A 145 2.49 -18.31 0.97
CA LEU A 145 3.14 -18.24 2.29
C LEU A 145 4.69 -18.24 2.22
N PRO A 146 5.37 -19.16 1.49
CA PRO A 146 6.82 -19.12 1.37
C PRO A 146 7.33 -17.83 0.72
N VAL A 147 6.60 -17.31 -0.28
CA VAL A 147 6.97 -16.07 -0.97
C VAL A 147 6.87 -14.87 -0.03
N LEU A 148 5.77 -14.75 0.72
CA LEU A 148 5.55 -13.67 1.69
C LEU A 148 6.56 -13.70 2.84
N LYS A 149 6.92 -14.89 3.35
CA LYS A 149 7.95 -15.05 4.38
C LYS A 149 9.30 -14.57 3.86
N LYS A 150 9.71 -15.03 2.67
CA LYS A 150 10.98 -14.62 2.06
C LYS A 150 11.01 -13.12 1.78
N GLY A 151 9.92 -12.55 1.25
CA GLY A 151 9.80 -11.10 1.04
C GLY A 151 9.95 -10.31 2.34
N TYR A 152 9.31 -10.77 3.43
CA TYR A 152 9.43 -10.14 4.75
C TYR A 152 10.84 -10.25 5.32
N GLU A 153 11.46 -11.42 5.25
CA GLU A 153 12.84 -11.64 5.70
C GLU A 153 13.83 -10.77 4.92
N SER A 154 13.68 -10.68 3.60
CA SER A 154 14.48 -9.81 2.74
C SER A 154 14.34 -8.35 3.12
N LEU A 155 13.13 -7.89 3.43
CA LEU A 155 12.84 -6.51 3.83
C LEU A 155 13.52 -6.10 5.14
N LEU A 156 13.76 -7.06 6.04
CA LEU A 156 14.48 -6.82 7.30
C LEU A 156 16.00 -6.81 7.12
N LYS A 157 16.53 -7.41 6.04
CA LYS A 157 17.96 -7.49 5.75
C LYS A 157 18.41 -6.26 4.96
N LYS A 158 18.49 -5.13 5.66
CA LYS A 158 18.94 -3.86 5.09
C LYS A 158 20.40 -3.92 4.66
N ASP A 159 20.68 -3.44 3.46
CA ASP A 159 22.04 -3.16 3.00
C ASP A 159 22.31 -1.66 3.14
N PRO A 160 23.21 -1.23 4.05
CA PRO A 160 23.47 0.19 4.28
C PRO A 160 24.09 0.89 3.06
N ASN A 161 24.59 0.15 2.08
CA ASN A 161 25.22 0.70 0.88
C ASN A 161 24.24 0.85 -0.30
N LYS A 162 22.98 0.44 -0.16
CA LYS A 162 21.98 0.53 -1.23
C LYS A 162 20.86 1.51 -0.86
N PRO A 163 20.40 2.35 -1.81
CA PRO A 163 19.22 3.18 -1.59
C PRO A 163 18.01 2.33 -1.19
N LEU A 164 17.24 2.82 -0.22
CA LEU A 164 16.06 2.11 0.28
C LEU A 164 15.07 1.83 -0.85
N ALA A 165 14.87 2.77 -1.77
CA ALA A 165 14.01 2.57 -2.94
C ALA A 165 14.42 1.36 -3.78
N SER A 166 15.71 1.19 -4.08
CA SER A 166 16.21 0.03 -4.85
C SER A 166 15.99 -1.29 -4.11
N HIS A 167 16.17 -1.27 -2.79
CA HIS A 167 15.89 -2.44 -1.96
C HIS A 167 14.40 -2.82 -1.99
N LEU A 168 13.50 -1.85 -1.79
CA LEU A 168 12.05 -2.07 -1.87
C LEU A 168 11.62 -2.58 -3.24
N MET A 169 12.17 -2.03 -4.32
CA MET A 169 11.88 -2.47 -5.69
C MET A 169 12.17 -3.95 -5.87
N SER A 170 13.37 -4.41 -5.49
CA SER A 170 13.75 -5.82 -5.63
C SER A 170 12.80 -6.78 -4.91
N ILE A 171 12.26 -6.37 -3.76
CA ILE A 171 11.32 -7.16 -2.97
C ILE A 171 9.94 -7.17 -3.62
N LEU A 172 9.46 -6.01 -4.07
CA LEU A 172 8.17 -5.86 -4.73
C LEU A 172 8.13 -6.59 -6.08
N GLU A 173 9.21 -6.56 -6.86
CA GLU A 173 9.37 -7.35 -8.10
C GLU A 173 9.35 -8.85 -7.82
N TYR A 174 10.08 -9.29 -6.79
CA TYR A 174 10.08 -10.68 -6.36
C TYR A 174 8.67 -11.14 -5.97
N ILE A 175 7.93 -10.33 -5.19
CA ILE A 175 6.56 -10.64 -4.79
C ILE A 175 5.62 -10.66 -5.99
N SER A 176 5.67 -9.63 -6.85
CA SER A 176 4.82 -9.50 -8.03
C SER A 176 4.99 -10.68 -9.00
N SER A 177 6.22 -11.18 -9.13
CA SER A 177 6.52 -12.32 -10.01
C SER A 177 6.12 -13.68 -9.43
N ASN A 178 5.89 -13.79 -8.12
CA ASN A 178 5.72 -15.07 -7.43
C ASN A 178 4.38 -15.22 -6.68
N VAL A 179 3.55 -14.17 -6.60
CA VAL A 179 2.21 -14.24 -5.99
C VAL A 179 1.14 -13.90 -7.02
N GLU A 180 0.34 -14.90 -7.38
CA GLU A 180 -0.80 -14.73 -8.28
C GLU A 180 -1.83 -13.75 -7.69
N GLY A 181 -2.34 -12.84 -8.53
CA GLY A 181 -3.39 -11.88 -8.18
C GLY A 181 -2.92 -10.59 -7.48
N ILE A 182 -1.61 -10.31 -7.45
CA ILE A 182 -1.03 -9.09 -6.86
C ILE A 182 -0.64 -8.03 -7.92
N GLN A 183 -0.93 -8.27 -9.20
CA GLN A 183 -0.67 -7.36 -10.32
C GLN A 183 -1.63 -6.14 -10.35
#